data_AF-A0A1Y1WVH4-F1
#
_entry.id   AF-A0A1Y1WVH4-F1
#
_cell.length_a   1.000
_cell.length_b   1.000
_cell.length_c   1.000
_cell.angle_alpha   90.00
_cell.angle_beta   90.00
_cell.angle_gamma   90.00
#
_symmetry.space_group_name_H-M   'P 1'
#
loop_
_entity.id
_entity.type
_entity.pdbx_description
1 polymer ?
#
loop_
_entity_poly.entity_id
_entity_poly.type
_entity_poly.pdbx_seq_one_letter_code
_entity_poly.pdbx_strand_id
1 'polypeptide(L)'
;MCVHGVCINENACNCTGTYYVGQLCNERVKSKSYTMANNIIGLVSIILTVFSVGLMFGAYYLRDNKFVKGVGTILSYIYSVFSLFRRTHAICFLLEILKSLVI
;
A
#
# COMPACT_ATOMS: atom_id res chain seq x y z
N MET A 1 8.44 -28.34 23.26
CA MET A 1 8.51 -27.19 24.18
C MET A 1 7.61 -26.08 23.65
N CYS A 2 6.65 -25.59 24.44
CA CYS A 2 5.78 -24.46 24.06
C CYS A 2 6.53 -23.14 24.24
N VAL A 3 6.39 -22.20 23.28
CA VAL A 3 7.10 -20.91 23.32
C VAL A 3 6.30 -19.85 24.08
N HIS A 4 5.00 -19.72 23.78
CA HIS A 4 4.13 -18.67 24.34
C HIS A 4 2.73 -19.20 24.70
N GLY A 5 2.64 -20.32 25.44
CA GLY A 5 1.36 -20.89 25.85
C GLY A 5 1.48 -22.00 26.91
N VAL A 6 0.34 -22.54 27.35
CA VAL A 6 0.28 -23.63 28.33
C VAL A 6 0.37 -24.97 27.61
N CYS A 7 1.38 -25.77 27.92
CA CYS A 7 1.53 -27.11 27.32
C CYS A 7 0.39 -28.03 27.81
N ILE A 8 -0.41 -28.58 26.88
CA ILE A 8 -1.46 -29.57 27.22
C ILE A 8 -0.97 -30.98 26.95
N ASN A 9 -0.05 -31.15 25.98
CA ASN A 9 0.52 -32.43 25.59
C ASN A 9 1.93 -32.25 24.98
N GLU A 10 2.70 -33.33 24.84
CA GLU A 10 4.11 -33.28 24.38
C GLU A 10 4.31 -32.51 23.06
N ASN A 11 3.30 -32.56 22.18
CA ASN A 11 3.30 -31.89 20.87
C ASN A 11 2.14 -30.88 20.67
N ALA A 12 1.41 -30.51 21.73
CA ALA A 12 0.26 -29.61 21.61
C ALA A 12 0.19 -28.59 22.76
N CYS A 13 0.15 -27.32 22.37
CA CYS A 13 0.09 -26.19 23.28
C CYS A 13 -1.29 -25.51 23.23
N ASN A 14 -1.80 -25.13 24.40
CA ASN A 14 -2.94 -24.25 24.54
C ASN A 14 -2.47 -22.81 24.36
N CYS A 15 -2.86 -22.18 23.26
CA CYS A 15 -2.63 -20.76 23.03
C CYS A 15 -3.84 -19.91 23.47
N THR A 16 -4.84 -20.49 24.15
CA THR A 16 -6.02 -19.76 24.63
C THR A 16 -5.59 -18.77 25.71
N GLY A 17 -5.54 -17.48 25.35
CA GLY A 17 -5.05 -16.40 26.21
C GLY A 17 -3.79 -15.71 25.71
N THR A 18 -3.17 -16.21 24.63
CA THR A 18 -2.01 -15.56 24.01
C THR A 18 -2.32 -15.10 22.59
N TYR A 19 -1.53 -14.14 22.09
CA TYR A 19 -1.69 -13.59 20.74
C TYR A 19 -1.17 -14.54 19.65
N TYR A 20 -0.79 -15.77 19.97
CA TYR A 20 -0.10 -16.68 19.06
C TYR A 20 -0.99 -17.84 18.66
N VAL A 21 -0.74 -18.40 17.47
CA VAL A 21 -1.46 -19.58 16.94
C VAL A 21 -0.45 -20.69 16.59
N GLY A 22 -0.95 -21.86 16.17
CA GLY A 22 -0.15 -23.02 15.80
C GLY A 22 0.08 -24.01 16.96
N GLN A 23 0.52 -25.23 16.64
CA GLN A 23 0.70 -26.32 17.62
C GLN A 23 1.63 -25.97 18.79
N LEU A 24 2.58 -25.06 18.56
CA LEU A 24 3.56 -24.61 19.56
C LEU A 24 3.38 -23.15 20.03
N CYS A 25 2.28 -22.50 19.63
CA CYS A 25 2.03 -21.07 19.89
C CYS A 25 3.19 -20.17 19.43
N ASN A 26 3.77 -20.48 18.26
CA ASN A 26 4.92 -19.76 17.69
C ASN A 26 4.58 -19.11 16.34
N GLU A 27 3.40 -19.37 15.78
CA GLU A 27 2.98 -18.73 14.54
C GLU A 27 2.45 -17.33 14.86
N ARG A 28 2.93 -16.34 14.11
CA ARG A 28 2.57 -14.93 14.31
C ARG A 28 1.06 -14.74 14.14
N VAL A 29 0.45 -14.28 15.23
CA VAL A 29 -0.82 -13.57 15.39
C VAL A 29 -1.83 -13.73 14.25
N LYS A 30 -2.94 -14.44 14.53
CA LYS A 30 -4.24 -14.18 13.87
C LYS A 30 -4.67 -12.76 14.26
N SER A 31 -4.09 -11.77 13.59
CA SER A 31 -4.33 -10.36 13.88
C SER A 31 -5.74 -10.01 13.42
N LYS A 32 -6.66 -9.99 14.39
CA LYS A 32 -8.00 -9.39 14.28
C LYS A 32 -7.93 -7.91 13.84
N SER A 33 -6.75 -7.28 13.91
CA SER A 33 -6.50 -5.92 13.42
C SER A 33 -6.41 -5.80 11.90
N TYR A 34 -6.11 -6.87 11.14
CA TYR A 34 -6.13 -6.78 9.67
C TYR A 34 -7.54 -6.51 9.14
N THR A 35 -8.59 -7.04 9.79
CA THR A 35 -9.97 -6.81 9.33
C THR A 35 -10.37 -5.33 9.46
N MET A 36 -9.99 -4.68 10.58
CA MET A 36 -10.26 -3.25 10.78
C MET A 36 -9.38 -2.37 9.88
N ALA A 37 -8.09 -2.69 9.77
CA ALA A 37 -7.18 -1.94 8.90
C ALA A 37 -7.59 -2.04 7.42
N ASN A 38 -7.96 -3.24 6.95
CA ASN A 38 -8.41 -3.43 5.58
C ASN A 38 -9.71 -2.66 5.28
N ASN A 39 -10.64 -2.60 6.24
CA ASN A 39 -11.87 -1.83 6.09
C ASN A 39 -11.61 -0.32 6.03
N ILE A 40 -10.71 0.19 6.88
CA ILE A 40 -10.31 1.62 6.87
C ILE A 40 -9.61 1.96 5.55
N ILE A 41 -8.67 1.11 5.10
CA ILE A 41 -7.95 1.30 3.84
C ILE A 41 -8.94 1.31 2.67
N GLY A 42 -9.90 0.37 2.64
CA GLY A 42 -10.94 0.32 1.62
C GLY A 42 -11.81 1.58 1.59
N LEU A 43 -12.24 2.06 2.76
CA LEU A 43 -13.06 3.28 2.86
C LEU A 43 -12.31 4.53 2.39
N VAL A 44 -11.03 4.66 2.76
CA VAL A 44 -10.17 5.76 2.30
C VAL A 44 -9.97 5.69 0.79
N SER A 45 -9.74 4.50 0.22
CA SER A 45 -9.59 4.33 -1.23
C SER A 45 -10.85 4.77 -1.99
N ILE A 46 -12.05 4.38 -1.53
CA ILE A 46 -13.32 4.77 -2.17
C ILE A 46 -13.48 6.29 -2.17
N ILE A 47 -13.23 6.95 -1.04
CA ILE A 47 -13.32 8.41 -0.92
C ILE A 47 -12.35 9.08 -1.90
N LEU A 48 -11.12 8.58 -1.98
CA LEU A 48 -10.09 9.13 -2.86
C LEU A 48 -10.46 8.96 -4.34
N THR A 49 -11.04 7.82 -4.71
CA THR A 49 -11.52 7.56 -6.06
C THR A 49 -12.66 8.50 -6.43
N VAL A 50 -13.67 8.66 -5.57
CA VAL A 50 -14.80 9.58 -5.81
C VAL A 50 -14.30 11.02 -5.95
N PHE A 51 -13.38 11.44 -5.08
CA PHE A 51 -12.77 12.77 -5.14
C PHE A 51 -12.02 12.99 -6.46
N SER A 52 -11.25 11.99 -6.92
CA SER A 52 -10.55 12.05 -8.21
C SER A 52 -11.51 12.21 -9.39
N VAL A 53 -12.59 11.43 -9.42
CA VAL A 53 -13.62 11.54 -10.48
C VAL A 53 -14.30 12.92 -10.43
N GLY A 54 -14.59 13.43 -9.22
CA GLY A 54 -15.17 14.77 -9.04
C GLY A 54 -14.27 15.87 -9.59
N LEU A 55 -12.95 15.79 -9.35
CA LEU A 55 -11.99 16.73 -9.91
C LEU A 55 -11.93 16.66 -11.45
N MET A 56 -12.00 15.45 -12.03
CA MET A 56 -12.07 15.30 -13.49
C MET A 56 -13.31 15.97 -14.07
N PHE A 57 -14.46 15.80 -13.42
CA PHE A 57 -15.72 16.42 -13.84
C PHE A 57 -15.69 17.95 -13.69
N GLY A 58 -15.15 18.45 -12.57
CA GLY A 58 -14.94 19.88 -12.34
C GLY A 58 -14.02 20.50 -13.40
N ALA A 59 -12.91 19.85 -13.71
CA ALA A 59 -12.01 20.29 -14.77
C ALA A 59 -12.69 20.29 -16.16
N TYR A 60 -13.58 19.34 -16.43
CA TYR A 60 -14.37 19.30 -17.66
C TYR A 60 -15.36 20.47 -17.76
N TYR A 61 -16.08 20.79 -16.69
CA TYR A 61 -17.06 21.87 -16.69
C TYR A 61 -16.41 23.26 -16.72
N LEU A 62 -15.29 23.44 -16.01
CA LEU A 62 -14.53 24.69 -16.01
C LEU A 62 -13.55 24.81 -17.21
N ARG A 63 -13.60 23.88 -18.17
CA ARG A 63 -12.69 23.81 -19.33
C ARG A 63 -12.72 25.07 -20.21
N ASP A 64 -13.85 25.77 -20.25
CA ASP A 64 -14.00 26.98 -21.05
C ASP A 64 -13.41 28.25 -20.39
N ASN A 65 -13.11 28.20 -19.10
CA ASN A 65 -12.44 29.30 -18.42
C ASN A 65 -10.93 29.32 -18.73
N LYS A 66 -10.42 30.47 -19.19
CA LYS A 66 -8.99 30.68 -19.51
C LYS A 66 -8.04 30.31 -18.36
N PHE A 67 -8.50 30.42 -17.11
CA PHE A 67 -7.72 30.07 -15.92
C PHE A 67 -7.38 28.57 -15.84
N VAL A 68 -8.34 27.69 -16.16
CA VAL A 68 -8.14 26.24 -16.09
C VAL A 68 -7.22 25.74 -17.20
N LYS A 69 -7.25 26.37 -18.37
CA LYS A 69 -6.30 26.07 -19.46
C LYS A 69 -4.85 26.35 -19.07
N GLY A 70 -4.57 27.40 -18.29
CA GLY A 70 -3.22 27.74 -17.85
C GLY A 70 -2.69 26.79 -16.77
N VAL A 71 -3.52 26.44 -15.79
CA VAL A 71 -3.12 25.55 -14.67
C VAL A 71 -2.94 24.10 -15.16
N GLY A 72 -3.78 23.63 -16.08
CA GLY A 72 -3.70 22.27 -16.63
C GLY A 72 -2.40 21.99 -17.39
N THR A 73 -1.88 22.96 -18.16
CA THR A 73 -0.60 22.81 -18.87
C THR A 73 0.59 22.76 -17.92
N ILE A 74 0.59 23.59 -16.86
CA ILE A 74 1.66 23.59 -15.85
C ILE A 74 1.70 22.26 -15.10
N LEU A 75 0.55 21.74 -14.67
CA LEU A 75 0.44 20.43 -14.01
C LEU A 75 0.86 19.28 -14.92
N SER A 76 0.45 19.31 -16.19
CA SER A 76 0.87 18.31 -17.18
C SER A 76 2.39 18.32 -17.41
N TYR A 77 3.00 19.50 -17.44
CA TYR A 77 4.45 19.65 -17.53
C TYR A 77 5.16 19.09 -16.30
N ILE A 78 4.72 19.44 -15.08
CA ILE A 78 5.28 18.92 -13.82
C ILE A 78 5.12 17.39 -13.75
N TYR A 79 3.95 16.85 -14.13
CA TYR A 79 3.70 15.41 -14.15
C TYR A 79 4.63 14.68 -15.13
N SER A 80 4.85 15.26 -16.31
CA SER A 80 5.76 14.71 -17.32
C SER A 80 7.20 14.67 -16.80
N VAL A 81 7.66 15.74 -16.14
CA VAL A 81 8.98 15.78 -15.49
C VAL A 81 9.09 14.75 -14.38
N PHE A 82 8.09 14.64 -13.50
CA PHE A 82 8.10 13.67 -12.41
C PHE A 82 8.07 12.21 -12.92
N SER A 83 7.30 11.94 -13.98
CA SER A 83 7.27 10.64 -14.66
C SER A 83 8.63 10.27 -15.26
N LEU A 84 9.35 11.25 -15.84
CA LEU A 84 10.72 11.07 -16.32
C LEU A 84 11.66 10.72 -15.15
N PHE A 85 11.64 11.49 -14.06
CA PHE A 85 12.45 11.19 -12.87
C PHE A 85 12.19 9.78 -12.32
N ARG A 86 10.92 9.36 -12.23
CA ARG A 86 10.55 8.02 -11.77
C ARG A 86 11.09 6.92 -12.71
N ARG A 87 11.06 7.13 -14.03
CA ARG A 87 11.68 6.21 -15.00
C ARG A 87 13.18 6.13 -14.82
N THR A 88 13.87 7.25 -14.61
CA THR A 88 15.32 7.28 -14.40
C THR A 88 15.73 6.52 -13.13
N HIS A 89 15.01 6.71 -12.03
CA HIS A 89 15.24 5.96 -10.79
C HIS A 89 14.97 4.47 -10.94
N ALA A 90 13.90 4.08 -11.65
CA ALA A 90 13.60 2.68 -11.93
C ALA A 90 14.69 2.01 -12.79
N ILE A 91 15.23 2.73 -13.79
CA ILE A 91 16.33 2.25 -14.64
C ILE A 91 17.61 2.08 -13.81
N CYS A 92 17.97 3.06 -12.97
CA CYS A 92 19.14 2.94 -12.08
C CYS A 92 19.00 1.75 -11.11
N PHE A 93 17.83 1.56 -10.50
CA PHE A 93 17.57 0.44 -9.61
C PHE A 93 17.66 -0.91 -10.33
N LEU A 94 17.16 -0.98 -11.56
CA LEU A 94 17.24 -2.19 -12.38
C LEU A 94 18.67 -2.50 -12.81
N LEU A 95 19.49 -1.49 -13.10
CA LEU A 95 20.92 -1.63 -13.38
C LEU A 95 21.71 -2.11 -12.15
N GLU A 96 21.41 -1.60 -10.95
CA GLU A 96 21.98 -2.09 -9.70
C GLU A 96 21.68 -3.58 -9.46
N ILE A 97 20.43 -3.99 -9.67
CA ILE A 97 20.04 -5.41 -9.56
C ILE A 97 20.75 -6.27 -10.61
N LEU A 98 20.83 -5.81 -11.87
CA LEU A 98 21.53 -6.54 -12.92
C LEU A 98 23.02 -6.70 -12.61
N LYS A 99 23.65 -5.65 -12.08
CA LYS A 99 25.05 -5.69 -11.64
C LYS A 99 25.26 -6.65 -10.48
N SER A 100 24.30 -6.75 -9.56
CA SER A 100 24.34 -7.71 -8.45
C SER A 100 24.06 -9.17 -8.87
N LEU A 101 23.48 -9.41 -10.05
CA LEU A 101 23.15 -10.74 -10.57
C LEU A 101 24.26 -11.33 -11.46
N VAL A 102 25.14 -10.46 -11.98
CA VAL A 102 26.26 -10.82 -12.89
C VAL A 102 27.58 -11.03 -12.11
N ILE A 103 27.57 -10.88 -10.78
CA ILE A 103 28.69 -11.20 -9.88
C ILE A 103 28.40 -12.49 -9.12
#